data_AF-A0A949ZI73-F1
#
_entry.id   AF-A0A949ZI73-F1
#
_cell.length_a   1.000
_cell.length_b   1.000
_cell.length_c   1.000
_cell.angle_alpha   90.00
_cell.angle_beta   90.00
_cell.angle_gamma   90.00
#
_symmetry.space_group_name_H-M   'P 1'
#
loop_
_entity.id
_entity.type
_entity.pdbx_description
1 polymer ?
#
loop_
_entity_poly.entity_id
_entity_poly.type
_entity_poly.pdbx_seq_one_letter_code
_entity_poly.pdbx_strand_id
1 'polypeptide(L)'
;ALAGFALTGAKPQSLPLLILTLAAGLIGLTDDMLIMRARRALGLRARAKFTLVALVAAAYVAWVYTTGVAGVQQTWFGTTFVLPLWAWALLAVLAIVGAANAVNLTDGLDGLAAGATVPALIALQLTARYQGVTAVQGIGDAVLGSLLVFLWFNRHPAKIFMGDTGSLALGALLAGLAIQAGALLLLPLFGIVFVAEALSVIVQVVSFKTTGRRVLRMSPLHHHFELSGWRETVVTAAFIMTAVVIAAATWVTWWSTTVRAARLS
;
A
#
# COMPACT_ATOMS: atom_id res chain seq x y z
N ALA A 1 -5.75 -7.47 11.55
CA ALA A 1 -7.02 -7.08 10.89
C ALA A 1 -8.26 -7.60 11.65
N LEU A 2 -8.50 -8.92 11.71
CA LEU A 2 -9.69 -9.50 12.37
C LEU A 2 -9.88 -9.06 13.83
N ALA A 3 -8.83 -9.13 14.64
CA ALA A 3 -8.88 -8.68 16.04
C ALA A 3 -9.29 -7.20 16.14
N GLY A 4 -8.73 -6.35 15.29
CA GLY A 4 -9.07 -4.92 15.22
C GLY A 4 -10.52 -4.65 14.82
N PHE A 5 -11.05 -5.43 13.88
CA PHE A 5 -12.47 -5.39 13.50
C PHE A 5 -13.39 -5.77 14.67
N ALA A 6 -13.06 -6.85 15.38
CA ALA A 6 -13.83 -7.29 16.55
C ALA A 6 -13.79 -6.26 17.70
N LEU A 7 -12.60 -5.73 18.01
CA LEU A 7 -12.41 -4.76 19.10
C LEU A 7 -13.09 -3.41 18.87
N THR A 8 -13.41 -3.06 17.62
CA THR A 8 -14.12 -1.81 17.27
C THR A 8 -15.63 -1.99 17.10
N GLY A 9 -16.16 -3.13 17.54
CA GLY A 9 -17.60 -3.42 17.52
C GLY A 9 -18.12 -3.80 16.13
N ALA A 10 -17.26 -4.31 15.23
CA ALA A 10 -17.64 -4.83 13.93
C ALA A 10 -18.49 -3.84 13.09
N LYS A 11 -18.11 -2.56 13.10
CA LYS A 11 -18.83 -1.50 12.38
C LYS A 11 -19.00 -1.88 10.90
N PRO A 12 -20.22 -1.82 10.32
CA PRO A 12 -20.46 -2.24 8.93
C PRO A 12 -19.55 -1.54 7.91
N GLN A 13 -19.17 -0.29 8.18
CA GLN A 13 -18.32 0.50 7.28
C GLN A 13 -16.88 -0.04 7.18
N SER A 14 -16.39 -0.82 8.15
CA SER A 14 -15.04 -1.39 8.12
C SER A 14 -14.97 -2.79 7.53
N LEU A 15 -16.12 -3.44 7.33
CA LEU A 15 -16.20 -4.78 6.73
C LEU A 15 -15.64 -4.84 5.29
N PRO A 16 -15.90 -3.88 4.39
CA PRO A 16 -15.30 -3.90 3.06
C PRO A 16 -13.77 -3.89 3.12
N LEU A 17 -13.19 -3.09 4.03
CA LEU A 17 -11.74 -2.99 4.18
C LEU A 17 -11.14 -4.30 4.69
N LEU A 18 -11.77 -4.90 5.70
CA LEU A 18 -11.36 -6.21 6.22
C LEU A 18 -11.35 -7.26 5.11
N ILE A 19 -12.44 -7.35 4.34
CA ILE A 19 -12.57 -8.33 3.27
C ILE A 19 -11.56 -8.07 2.15
N LEU A 20 -11.33 -6.82 1.77
CA LEU A 20 -10.29 -6.46 0.80
C LEU A 20 -8.91 -6.95 1.25
N THR A 21 -8.52 -6.63 2.49
CA THR A 21 -7.22 -7.03 3.06
C THR A 21 -7.08 -8.56 3.12
N LEU A 22 -8.11 -9.26 3.59
CA LEU A 22 -8.08 -10.73 3.70
C LEU A 22 -8.09 -11.40 2.32
N ALA A 23 -8.88 -10.91 1.37
CA ALA A 23 -8.94 -11.47 0.02
C ALA A 23 -7.60 -11.30 -0.72
N ALA A 24 -6.97 -10.13 -0.64
CA ALA A 24 -5.63 -9.91 -1.18
C ALA A 24 -4.58 -10.82 -0.51
N GLY A 25 -4.66 -10.98 0.82
CA GLY A 25 -3.80 -11.90 1.55
C GLY A 25 -4.01 -13.37 1.17
N LEU A 26 -5.25 -13.80 0.92
CA LEU A 26 -5.57 -15.16 0.47
C LEU A 26 -5.06 -15.45 -0.94
N ILE A 27 -5.09 -14.45 -1.84
CA ILE A 27 -4.47 -14.56 -3.17
C ILE A 27 -2.96 -14.80 -3.00
N GLY A 28 -2.31 -14.00 -2.15
CA GLY A 28 -0.87 -14.14 -1.87
C GLY A 28 -0.52 -15.47 -1.20
N LEU A 29 -1.34 -15.91 -0.24
CA LEU A 29 -1.19 -17.21 0.41
C LEU A 29 -1.30 -18.35 -0.58
N THR A 30 -2.23 -18.26 -1.52
CA THR A 30 -2.38 -19.27 -2.57
C THR A 30 -1.12 -19.34 -3.44
N ASP A 31 -0.52 -18.19 -3.77
CA ASP A 31 0.75 -18.13 -4.50
C ASP A 31 1.90 -18.79 -3.72
N ASP A 32 2.11 -18.34 -2.47
CA ASP A 32 3.16 -18.84 -1.57
C ASP A 32 3.02 -20.37 -1.36
N MET A 33 1.80 -20.86 -1.13
CA MET A 33 1.52 -22.29 -0.95
C MET A 33 1.79 -23.12 -2.21
N LEU A 34 1.52 -22.58 -3.40
CA LEU A 34 1.82 -23.26 -4.66
C LEU A 34 3.32 -23.39 -4.88
N ILE A 35 4.09 -22.34 -4.58
CA ILE A 35 5.56 -22.35 -4.64
C ILE A 35 6.12 -23.43 -3.70
N MET A 36 5.67 -23.42 -2.43
CA MET A 36 6.14 -24.38 -1.43
C MET A 36 5.78 -25.83 -1.76
N ARG A 37 4.54 -26.11 -2.19
CA ARG A 37 4.08 -27.46 -2.50
C ARG A 37 4.70 -28.03 -3.77
N ALA A 38 4.83 -27.22 -4.81
CA ALA A 38 5.36 -27.67 -6.09
C ALA A 38 6.89 -27.71 -6.15
N ARG A 39 7.59 -27.27 -5.08
CA ARG A 39 9.06 -27.17 -4.99
C ARG A 39 9.70 -26.55 -6.24
N ARG A 40 9.02 -25.56 -6.83
CA ARG A 40 9.44 -24.87 -8.05
C ARG A 40 9.37 -23.36 -7.83
N ALA A 41 10.18 -22.61 -8.55
CA ALA A 41 10.24 -21.15 -8.45
C ALA A 41 8.99 -20.41 -9.00
N LEU A 42 7.97 -21.13 -9.47
CA LEU A 42 6.80 -20.55 -10.15
C LEU A 42 5.53 -20.77 -9.33
N GLY A 43 5.01 -19.66 -8.79
CA GLY A 43 3.69 -19.56 -8.18
C GLY A 43 2.56 -19.46 -9.22
N LEU A 44 1.56 -18.64 -8.95
CA LEU A 44 0.50 -18.32 -9.91
C LEU A 44 1.11 -17.62 -11.13
N ARG A 45 0.44 -17.78 -12.28
CA ARG A 45 0.78 -16.99 -13.46
C ARG A 45 0.56 -15.51 -13.11
N ALA A 46 1.54 -14.65 -13.42
CA ALA A 46 1.45 -13.22 -13.12
C ALA A 46 0.14 -12.57 -13.59
N ARG A 47 -0.37 -12.97 -14.77
CA ARG A 47 -1.68 -12.52 -15.28
C ARG A 47 -2.85 -12.95 -14.39
N ALA A 48 -2.84 -14.18 -13.88
CA ALA A 48 -3.90 -14.67 -13.00
C ALA A 48 -3.89 -13.93 -11.65
N LYS A 49 -2.70 -13.77 -11.04
CA LYS A 49 -2.53 -13.00 -9.79
C LYS A 49 -3.04 -11.56 -9.96
N PHE A 50 -2.62 -10.89 -11.03
CA PHE A 50 -3.07 -9.54 -11.37
C PHE A 50 -4.59 -9.46 -11.56
N THR A 51 -5.19 -10.37 -12.34
CA THR A 51 -6.64 -10.39 -12.58
C THR A 51 -7.42 -10.61 -11.28
N LEU A 52 -6.97 -11.52 -10.41
CA LEU A 52 -7.64 -11.76 -9.13
C LEU A 52 -7.63 -10.51 -8.24
N VAL A 53 -6.48 -9.84 -8.10
CA VAL A 53 -6.39 -8.59 -7.33
C VAL A 53 -7.27 -7.51 -7.96
N ALA A 54 -7.31 -7.39 -9.28
CA ALA A 54 -8.14 -6.42 -9.99
C ALA A 54 -9.65 -6.67 -9.80
N LEU A 55 -10.09 -7.93 -9.79
CA LEU A 55 -11.49 -8.29 -9.52
C LEU A 55 -11.90 -7.97 -8.09
N VAL A 56 -11.05 -8.31 -7.11
CA VAL A 56 -11.27 -7.96 -5.71
C VAL A 56 -11.29 -6.44 -5.52
N ALA A 57 -10.40 -5.71 -6.19
CA ALA A 57 -10.37 -4.25 -6.18
C ALA A 57 -11.66 -3.64 -6.76
N ALA A 58 -12.12 -4.12 -7.91
CA ALA A 58 -13.35 -3.65 -8.53
C ALA A 58 -14.59 -3.91 -7.66
N ALA A 59 -14.68 -5.11 -7.05
CA ALA A 59 -15.76 -5.46 -6.13
C ALA A 59 -15.75 -4.55 -4.88
N TYR A 60 -14.56 -4.29 -4.31
CA TYR A 60 -14.41 -3.37 -3.19
C TYR A 60 -14.87 -1.95 -3.54
N VAL A 61 -14.38 -1.40 -4.66
CA VAL A 61 -14.70 -0.03 -5.11
C VAL A 61 -16.20 0.12 -5.36
N ALA A 62 -16.83 -0.86 -6.02
CA ALA A 62 -18.27 -0.87 -6.22
C ALA A 62 -19.03 -0.89 -4.89
N TRP A 63 -18.61 -1.73 -3.93
CA TRP A 63 -19.27 -1.86 -2.63
C TRP A 63 -19.17 -0.56 -1.82
N VAL A 64 -17.98 0.02 -1.66
CA VAL A 64 -17.83 1.24 -0.83
C VAL A 64 -18.56 2.43 -1.44
N TYR A 65 -18.71 2.48 -2.77
CA TYR A 65 -19.50 3.50 -3.45
C TYR A 65 -21.00 3.33 -3.24
N THR A 66 -21.54 2.13 -3.50
CA THR A 66 -23.00 1.88 -3.42
C THR A 66 -23.55 1.96 -1.99
N THR A 67 -22.70 1.75 -0.99
CA THR A 67 -23.05 1.87 0.43
C THR A 67 -22.75 3.24 1.02
N GLY A 68 -22.18 4.17 0.23
CA GLY A 68 -21.81 5.50 0.70
C GLY A 68 -20.67 5.52 1.72
N VAL A 69 -19.92 4.42 1.87
CA VAL A 69 -18.75 4.32 2.75
C VAL A 69 -17.58 5.16 2.22
N ALA A 70 -17.45 5.25 0.90
CA ALA A 70 -16.48 6.10 0.24
C ALA A 70 -17.11 6.73 -1.00
N GLY A 71 -16.53 7.84 -1.47
CA GLY A 71 -17.10 8.58 -2.59
C GLY A 71 -16.06 9.34 -3.40
N VAL A 72 -16.58 10.03 -4.41
CA VAL A 72 -15.81 10.79 -5.41
C VAL A 72 -15.10 12.02 -4.87
N GLN A 73 -15.45 12.45 -3.66
CA GLN A 73 -14.84 13.61 -3.00
C GLN A 73 -13.44 13.26 -2.46
N GLN A 74 -12.44 14.06 -2.84
CA GLN A 74 -11.05 13.88 -2.45
C GLN A 74 -10.50 15.18 -1.88
N THR A 75 -9.80 15.12 -0.74
CA THR A 75 -9.20 16.30 -0.10
C THR A 75 -7.71 16.36 -0.39
N TRP A 76 -7.29 17.38 -1.13
CA TRP A 76 -5.92 17.63 -1.55
C TRP A 76 -5.45 18.99 -1.04
N PHE A 77 -4.63 18.99 0.02
CA PHE A 77 -4.03 20.16 0.65
C PHE A 77 -5.00 21.35 0.83
N GLY A 78 -6.08 21.13 1.59
CA GLY A 78 -7.10 22.14 1.85
C GLY A 78 -8.05 22.44 0.69
N THR A 79 -7.87 21.80 -0.47
CA THR A 79 -8.79 21.89 -1.61
C THR A 79 -9.57 20.59 -1.74
N THR A 80 -10.89 20.68 -1.90
CA THR A 80 -11.74 19.53 -2.15
C THR A 80 -12.00 19.39 -3.65
N PHE A 81 -11.67 18.23 -4.20
CA PHE A 81 -11.98 17.84 -5.57
C PHE A 81 -13.13 16.85 -5.58
N VAL A 82 -14.00 16.97 -6.58
CA VAL A 82 -15.04 15.97 -6.89
C VAL A 82 -14.69 15.35 -8.22
N LEU A 83 -14.23 14.10 -8.20
CA LEU A 83 -13.88 13.40 -9.43
C LEU A 83 -15.15 12.87 -10.12
N PRO A 84 -15.22 12.85 -11.46
CA PRO A 84 -16.24 12.07 -12.16
C PRO A 84 -16.20 10.61 -11.70
N LEU A 85 -17.36 9.97 -11.55
CA LEU A 85 -17.47 8.60 -11.01
C LEU A 85 -16.53 7.61 -11.72
N TRP A 86 -16.49 7.65 -13.05
CA TRP A 86 -15.64 6.75 -13.84
C TRP A 86 -14.15 6.97 -13.55
N ALA A 87 -13.72 8.22 -13.35
CA ALA A 87 -12.33 8.57 -13.09
C ALA A 87 -11.93 8.15 -11.68
N TRP A 88 -12.78 8.41 -10.69
CA TRP A 88 -12.57 7.96 -9.32
C TRP A 88 -12.51 6.43 -9.23
N ALA A 89 -13.47 5.73 -9.85
CA ALA A 89 -13.54 4.27 -9.79
C ALA A 89 -12.31 3.63 -10.46
N LEU A 90 -11.92 4.13 -11.64
CA LEU A 90 -10.70 3.68 -12.33
C LEU A 90 -9.46 3.91 -11.46
N LEU A 91 -9.30 5.13 -10.92
CA LEU A 91 -8.17 5.47 -10.07
C LEU A 91 -8.13 4.62 -8.79
N ALA A 92 -9.29 4.36 -8.17
CA ALA A 92 -9.38 3.55 -6.96
C ALA A 92 -9.00 2.08 -7.21
N VAL A 93 -9.46 1.49 -8.32
CA VAL A 93 -9.06 0.14 -8.73
C VAL A 93 -7.56 0.09 -9.02
N LEU A 94 -7.05 1.05 -9.81
CA LEU A 94 -5.63 1.13 -10.12
C LEU A 94 -4.77 1.36 -8.87
N ALA A 95 -5.26 2.11 -7.89
CA ALA A 95 -4.56 2.33 -6.63
C ALA A 95 -4.45 1.04 -5.81
N ILE A 96 -5.51 0.23 -5.72
CA ILE A 96 -5.46 -1.06 -5.01
C ILE A 96 -4.51 -2.02 -5.72
N VAL A 97 -4.67 -2.20 -7.03
CA VAL A 97 -3.83 -3.10 -7.82
C VAL A 97 -2.38 -2.61 -7.80
N GLY A 98 -2.16 -1.32 -8.00
CA GLY A 98 -0.85 -0.68 -8.00
C GLY A 98 -0.16 -0.81 -6.65
N ALA A 99 -0.83 -0.48 -5.55
CA ALA A 99 -0.26 -0.57 -4.20
C ALA A 99 0.05 -2.03 -3.82
N ALA A 100 -0.84 -2.99 -4.11
CA ALA A 100 -0.58 -4.41 -3.85
C ALA A 100 0.69 -4.90 -4.56
N ASN A 101 0.85 -4.59 -5.84
CA ASN A 101 2.05 -4.96 -6.59
C ASN A 101 3.29 -4.16 -6.17
N ALA A 102 3.14 -2.87 -5.84
CA ALA A 102 4.26 -2.02 -5.44
C ALA A 102 4.85 -2.44 -4.10
N VAL A 103 4.01 -2.75 -3.11
CA VAL A 103 4.46 -3.31 -1.82
C VAL A 103 5.13 -4.67 -2.04
N ASN A 104 4.58 -5.51 -2.91
CA ASN A 104 5.18 -6.81 -3.27
C ASN A 104 6.56 -6.66 -3.93
N LEU A 105 6.73 -5.72 -4.85
CA LEU A 105 8.03 -5.41 -5.47
C LEU A 105 9.06 -4.86 -4.46
N THR A 106 8.59 -4.26 -3.37
CA THR A 106 9.43 -3.66 -2.33
C THR A 106 9.86 -4.67 -1.27
N ASP A 107 9.23 -5.85 -1.21
CA ASP A 107 9.57 -6.94 -0.27
C ASP A 107 10.78 -7.76 -0.76
N GLY A 108 11.82 -7.06 -1.23
CA GLY A 108 13.06 -7.65 -1.75
C GLY A 108 14.25 -7.60 -0.80
N LEU A 109 14.17 -6.81 0.28
CA LEU A 109 15.19 -6.66 1.32
C LEU A 109 14.61 -6.80 2.72
N ASP A 110 15.43 -7.27 3.66
CA ASP A 110 15.06 -7.47 5.05
C ASP A 110 14.57 -6.16 5.69
N GLY A 111 13.31 -6.14 6.14
CA GLY A 111 12.69 -5.00 6.82
C GLY A 111 12.19 -3.87 5.91
N LEU A 112 12.45 -3.91 4.60
CA LEU A 112 12.16 -2.78 3.70
C LEU A 112 10.66 -2.55 3.51
N ALA A 113 9.90 -3.56 3.08
CA ALA A 113 8.46 -3.41 2.81
C ALA A 113 7.67 -3.07 4.07
N ALA A 114 7.92 -3.79 5.17
CA ALA A 114 7.26 -3.51 6.44
C ALA A 114 7.65 -2.13 7.00
N GLY A 115 8.93 -1.77 6.90
CA GLY A 115 9.45 -0.49 7.40
C GLY A 115 8.91 0.71 6.61
N ALA A 116 8.71 0.57 5.31
CA ALA A 116 8.05 1.58 4.48
C ALA A 116 6.52 1.63 4.68
N THR A 117 5.89 0.51 5.06
CA THR A 117 4.44 0.45 5.29
C THR A 117 4.04 1.17 6.57
N VAL A 118 4.82 1.05 7.65
CA VAL A 118 4.54 1.67 8.96
C VAL A 118 4.22 3.17 8.87
N PRO A 119 5.08 4.04 8.30
CA PRO A 119 4.80 5.47 8.23
C PRO A 119 3.61 5.79 7.30
N ALA A 120 3.44 5.07 6.19
CA ALA A 120 2.29 5.24 5.29
C ALA A 120 0.97 4.91 6.00
N LEU A 121 0.94 3.81 6.76
CA LEU A 121 -0.23 3.37 7.51
C LEU A 121 -0.58 4.35 8.63
N ILE A 122 0.42 4.85 9.37
CA ILE A 122 0.22 5.89 10.39
C ILE A 122 -0.39 7.14 9.78
N ALA A 123 0.16 7.65 8.67
CA ALA A 123 -0.33 8.86 8.01
C ALA A 123 -1.79 8.68 7.52
N LEU A 124 -2.13 7.53 6.94
CA LEU A 124 -3.49 7.20 6.52
C LEU A 124 -4.46 7.05 7.70
N GLN A 125 -4.05 6.41 8.78
CA GLN A 125 -4.86 6.30 10.01
C GLN A 125 -5.18 7.69 10.58
N LEU A 126 -4.17 8.57 10.68
CA LEU A 126 -4.36 9.95 11.15
C LEU A 126 -5.27 10.76 10.22
N THR A 127 -5.13 10.59 8.92
CA THR A 127 -6.00 11.20 7.90
C THR A 127 -7.45 10.73 8.07
N ALA A 128 -7.68 9.42 8.22
CA ALA A 128 -9.00 8.85 8.44
C ALA A 128 -9.62 9.35 9.77
N ARG A 129 -8.83 9.49 10.84
CA ARG A 129 -9.30 10.09 12.10
C ARG A 129 -9.78 11.53 11.90
N TYR A 130 -9.01 12.33 11.17
CA TYR A 130 -9.37 13.72 10.89
C TYR A 130 -10.65 13.84 10.07
N GLN A 131 -10.82 12.98 9.08
CA GLN A 131 -12.00 12.94 8.21
C GLN A 131 -13.23 12.30 8.88
N GLY A 132 -13.15 11.94 10.16
CA GLY A 132 -14.25 11.28 10.89
C GLY A 132 -14.46 9.81 10.54
N VAL A 133 -13.62 9.23 9.69
CA VAL A 133 -13.67 7.82 9.24
C VAL A 133 -13.03 6.93 10.31
N THR A 134 -13.71 6.81 11.45
CA THR A 134 -13.20 6.08 12.62
C THR A 134 -13.43 4.57 12.54
N ALA A 135 -14.33 4.11 11.67
CA ALA A 135 -14.70 2.69 11.58
C ALA A 135 -13.53 1.77 11.22
N VAL A 136 -12.58 2.26 10.42
CA VAL A 136 -11.43 1.49 9.92
C VAL A 136 -10.24 1.44 10.89
N GLN A 137 -10.27 2.25 11.96
CA GLN A 137 -9.12 2.47 12.83
C GLN A 137 -8.63 1.18 13.48
N GLY A 138 -9.54 0.34 13.98
CA GLY A 138 -9.17 -0.91 14.64
C GLY A 138 -8.39 -1.84 13.73
N ILE A 139 -8.78 -1.95 12.45
CA ILE A 139 -8.08 -2.79 11.48
C ILE A 139 -6.66 -2.26 11.27
N GLY A 140 -6.51 -0.96 11.03
CA GLY A 140 -5.20 -0.33 10.83
C GLY A 140 -4.30 -0.41 12.06
N ASP A 141 -4.83 -0.16 13.26
CA ASP A 141 -4.07 -0.21 14.52
C ASP A 141 -3.60 -1.63 14.84
N ALA A 142 -4.46 -2.63 14.62
CA ALA A 142 -4.07 -4.03 14.78
C ALA A 142 -3.00 -4.47 13.77
N VAL A 143 -3.09 -4.00 12.53
CA VAL A 143 -2.06 -4.28 11.51
C VAL A 143 -0.75 -3.56 11.85
N LEU A 144 -0.80 -2.30 12.29
CA LEU A 144 0.36 -1.55 12.73
C LEU A 144 1.10 -2.26 13.86
N GLY A 145 0.38 -2.70 14.90
CA GLY A 145 0.94 -3.50 15.99
C GLY A 145 1.60 -4.79 15.50
N SER A 146 0.94 -5.51 14.58
CA SER A 146 1.53 -6.73 13.99
C SER A 146 2.78 -6.44 13.14
N LEU A 147 2.85 -5.31 12.45
CA LEU A 147 4.01 -4.93 11.65
C LEU A 147 5.21 -4.56 12.51
N LEU A 148 5.00 -3.89 13.64
CA LEU A 148 6.09 -3.59 14.58
C LEU A 148 6.71 -4.87 15.16
N VAL A 149 5.87 -5.86 15.50
CA VAL A 149 6.36 -7.18 15.93
C VAL A 149 7.02 -7.93 14.78
N PHE A 150 6.43 -7.92 13.57
CA PHE A 150 7.02 -8.54 12.39
C PHE A 150 8.41 -7.96 12.08
N LEU A 151 8.56 -6.64 12.10
CA LEU A 151 9.84 -5.94 11.88
C LEU A 151 10.93 -6.38 12.85
N TRP A 152 10.58 -6.68 14.11
CA TRP A 152 11.55 -7.19 15.08
C TRP A 152 12.22 -8.50 14.62
N PHE A 153 11.47 -9.35 13.91
CA PHE A 153 11.94 -10.62 13.37
C PHE A 153 12.38 -10.57 11.90
N ASN A 154 11.93 -9.57 11.14
CA ASN A 154 12.24 -9.39 9.72
C ASN A 154 13.41 -8.42 9.49
N ARG A 155 13.89 -7.69 10.51
CA ARG A 155 15.12 -6.89 10.41
C ARG A 155 16.33 -7.77 10.09
N HIS A 156 17.27 -7.23 9.32
CA HIS A 156 18.45 -7.96 8.88
C HIS A 156 19.31 -8.50 10.04
N PRO A 157 19.73 -9.78 10.00
CA PRO A 157 19.30 -10.83 9.06
C PRO A 157 17.90 -11.37 9.41
N ALA A 158 17.00 -11.44 8.43
CA ALA A 158 15.60 -11.84 8.64
C ALA A 158 15.45 -13.29 9.11
N LYS A 159 14.54 -13.49 10.08
CA LYS A 159 14.12 -14.81 10.58
C LYS A 159 12.79 -15.26 9.99
N ILE A 160 11.96 -14.31 9.58
CA ILE A 160 10.67 -14.54 8.92
C ILE A 160 10.57 -13.60 7.73
N PHE A 161 9.96 -14.08 6.65
CA PHE A 161 9.71 -13.32 5.43
C PHE A 161 8.22 -12.98 5.31
N MET A 162 7.91 -11.88 4.64
CA MET A 162 6.53 -11.40 4.49
C MET A 162 5.78 -12.20 3.41
N GLY A 163 6.43 -12.45 2.28
CA GLY A 163 5.87 -13.22 1.17
C GLY A 163 4.74 -12.48 0.46
N ASP A 164 4.13 -13.15 -0.52
CA ASP A 164 3.00 -12.58 -1.26
C ASP A 164 1.79 -12.38 -0.35
N THR A 165 1.62 -13.26 0.64
CA THR A 165 0.53 -13.19 1.63
C THR A 165 0.48 -11.83 2.33
N GLY A 166 1.60 -11.39 2.91
CA GLY A 166 1.63 -10.13 3.65
C GLY A 166 1.67 -8.92 2.73
N SER A 167 2.49 -8.96 1.68
CA SER A 167 2.74 -7.79 0.83
C SER A 167 1.49 -7.36 0.02
N LEU A 168 0.74 -8.30 -0.55
CA LEU A 168 -0.52 -7.98 -1.25
C LEU A 168 -1.59 -7.46 -0.27
N ALA A 169 -1.70 -8.07 0.91
CA ALA A 169 -2.64 -7.64 1.94
C ALA A 169 -2.36 -6.20 2.39
N LEU A 170 -1.09 -5.84 2.63
CA LEU A 170 -0.70 -4.50 3.04
C LEU A 170 -0.96 -3.46 1.96
N GLY A 171 -0.58 -3.73 0.71
CA GLY A 171 -0.85 -2.79 -0.39
C GLY A 171 -2.35 -2.54 -0.58
N ALA A 172 -3.16 -3.60 -0.51
CA ALA A 172 -4.62 -3.48 -0.58
C ALA A 172 -5.21 -2.72 0.62
N LEU A 173 -4.68 -2.95 1.84
CA LEU A 173 -5.08 -2.22 3.04
C LEU A 173 -4.79 -0.71 2.92
N LEU A 174 -3.57 -0.33 2.50
CA LEU A 174 -3.19 1.07 2.34
C LEU A 174 -4.09 1.79 1.34
N ALA A 175 -4.32 1.17 0.17
CA ALA A 175 -5.20 1.74 -0.84
C ALA A 175 -6.66 1.82 -0.38
N GLY A 176 -7.19 0.77 0.26
CA GLY A 176 -8.54 0.76 0.81
C GLY A 176 -8.75 1.84 1.88
N LEU A 177 -7.79 2.00 2.79
CA LEU A 177 -7.82 3.09 3.78
C LEU A 177 -7.82 4.46 3.13
N ALA A 178 -6.97 4.68 2.12
CA ALA A 178 -6.92 5.94 1.38
C ALA A 178 -8.26 6.25 0.68
N ILE A 179 -8.91 5.23 0.10
CA ILE A 179 -10.21 5.36 -0.56
C ILE A 179 -11.28 5.79 0.45
N GLN A 180 -11.41 5.09 1.59
CA GLN A 180 -12.42 5.43 2.59
C GLN A 180 -12.14 6.77 3.27
N ALA A 181 -10.88 7.16 3.43
CA ALA A 181 -10.50 8.44 4.02
C ALA A 181 -10.63 9.64 3.05
N GLY A 182 -11.08 9.45 1.80
CA GLY A 182 -11.10 10.53 0.81
C GLY A 182 -9.71 11.10 0.49
N ALA A 183 -8.69 10.24 0.60
CA ALA A 183 -7.27 10.56 0.52
C ALA A 183 -6.56 9.76 -0.58
N LEU A 184 -7.31 9.30 -1.59
CA LEU A 184 -6.80 8.50 -2.70
C LEU A 184 -5.65 9.21 -3.43
N LEU A 185 -5.77 10.53 -3.58
CA LEU A 185 -4.74 11.34 -4.24
C LEU A 185 -3.44 11.46 -3.43
N LEU A 186 -3.50 11.31 -2.10
CA LEU A 186 -2.33 11.40 -1.22
C LEU A 186 -1.58 10.07 -1.11
N LEU A 187 -2.21 8.95 -1.48
CA LEU A 187 -1.62 7.61 -1.37
C LEU A 187 -0.24 7.51 -2.02
N PRO A 188 0.03 8.07 -3.22
CA PRO A 188 1.36 8.04 -3.82
C PRO A 188 2.43 8.77 -2.99
N LEU A 189 2.04 9.82 -2.25
CA LEU A 189 2.96 10.56 -1.38
C LEU A 189 3.23 9.81 -0.08
N PHE A 190 2.18 9.25 0.54
CA PHE A 190 2.36 8.41 1.73
C PHE A 190 3.16 7.13 1.44
N GLY A 191 2.97 6.55 0.25
CA GLY A 191 3.66 5.36 -0.22
C GLY A 191 4.82 5.64 -1.18
N ILE A 192 5.55 6.77 -1.01
CA ILE A 192 6.53 7.23 -2.02
C ILE A 192 7.60 6.20 -2.37
N VAL A 193 8.04 5.38 -1.41
CA VAL A 193 9.00 4.30 -1.65
C VAL A 193 8.40 3.25 -2.57
N PHE A 194 7.17 2.80 -2.30
CA PHE A 194 6.47 1.84 -3.15
C PHE A 194 6.28 2.39 -4.57
N VAL A 195 5.97 3.68 -4.69
CA VAL A 195 5.85 4.35 -6.00
C VAL A 195 7.20 4.36 -6.72
N ALA A 196 8.28 4.75 -6.04
CA ALA A 196 9.62 4.77 -6.64
C ALA A 196 10.06 3.37 -7.10
N GLU A 197 9.82 2.35 -6.28
CA GLU A 197 10.12 0.95 -6.59
C GLU A 197 9.32 0.46 -7.81
N ALA A 198 8.01 0.68 -7.84
CA ALA A 198 7.17 0.28 -8.97
C ALA A 198 7.52 1.05 -10.25
N LEU A 199 7.74 2.36 -10.18
CA LEU A 199 8.14 3.18 -11.33
C LEU A 199 9.51 2.77 -11.86
N SER A 200 10.45 2.39 -10.99
CA SER A 200 11.77 1.90 -11.41
C SER A 200 11.65 0.65 -12.30
N VAL A 201 10.75 -0.27 -11.96
CA VAL A 201 10.47 -1.48 -12.76
C VAL A 201 9.81 -1.11 -14.08
N ILE A 202 8.81 -0.23 -14.07
CA ILE A 202 8.11 0.22 -15.29
C ILE A 202 9.10 0.87 -16.26
N VAL A 203 9.90 1.83 -15.78
CA VAL A 203 10.91 2.54 -16.58
C VAL A 203 11.94 1.56 -17.15
N GLN A 204 12.44 0.64 -16.32
CA GLN A 204 13.40 -0.37 -16.75
C GLN A 204 12.84 -1.28 -17.86
N VAL A 205 11.60 -1.77 -17.70
CA VAL A 205 10.95 -2.64 -18.68
C VAL A 205 10.65 -1.89 -19.99
N VAL A 206 10.14 -0.66 -19.91
CA VAL A 206 9.85 0.17 -21.09
C VAL A 206 11.14 0.47 -21.85
N SER A 207 12.21 0.89 -21.15
CA SER A 207 13.51 1.17 -21.78
C SER A 207 14.09 -0.06 -22.46
N PHE A 208 14.08 -1.22 -21.80
CA PHE A 208 14.65 -2.44 -22.37
C PHE A 208 13.85 -2.92 -23.59
N LYS A 209 12.52 -2.81 -23.57
CA LYS A 209 11.67 -3.20 -24.72
C LYS A 209 11.74 -2.25 -25.90
N THR A 210 12.01 -0.96 -25.67
CA THR A 210 12.02 0.06 -26.73
C THR A 210 13.41 0.36 -27.28
N THR A 211 14.44 0.32 -26.43
CA THR A 211 15.82 0.71 -26.80
C THR A 211 16.83 -0.42 -26.66
N GLY A 212 16.48 -1.54 -26.02
CA GLY A 212 17.40 -2.61 -25.65
C GLY A 212 18.38 -2.24 -24.53
N ARG A 213 18.28 -1.04 -23.96
CA ARG A 213 19.20 -0.53 -22.93
C ARG A 213 18.54 -0.48 -21.56
N ARG A 214 19.33 -0.79 -20.53
CA ARG A 214 18.95 -0.69 -19.12
C ARG A 214 19.21 0.74 -18.63
N VAL A 215 18.28 1.32 -17.86
CA VAL A 215 18.45 2.64 -17.22
C VAL A 215 19.09 2.49 -15.84
N LEU A 216 18.65 1.48 -15.10
CA LEU A 216 19.19 1.07 -13.80
C LEU A 216 20.05 -0.18 -13.96
N ARG A 217 21.01 -0.35 -13.04
CA ARG A 217 21.84 -1.58 -12.96
C ARG A 217 20.96 -2.84 -12.84
N MET A 218 19.93 -2.76 -12.00
CA MET A 218 18.86 -3.74 -11.82
C MET A 218 17.60 -3.01 -11.33
N SER A 219 16.43 -3.58 -11.60
CA SER A 219 15.15 -3.16 -11.02
C SER A 219 14.60 -4.30 -10.17
N PRO A 220 13.97 -4.04 -9.01
CA PRO A 220 13.57 -2.71 -8.48
C PRO A 220 14.72 -1.83 -7.96
N LEU A 221 14.41 -0.63 -7.48
CA LEU A 221 15.35 0.44 -7.19
C LEU A 221 16.34 0.08 -6.07
N HIS A 222 15.92 -0.69 -5.06
CA HIS A 222 16.82 -1.13 -4.00
C HIS A 222 18.02 -1.95 -4.55
N HIS A 223 17.79 -2.86 -5.50
CA HIS A 223 18.87 -3.64 -6.13
C HIS A 223 19.83 -2.77 -6.96
N HIS A 224 19.35 -1.66 -7.51
CA HIS A 224 20.23 -0.70 -8.17
C HIS A 224 21.26 -0.13 -7.19
N PHE A 225 20.85 0.20 -5.96
CA PHE A 225 21.74 0.70 -4.93
C PHE A 225 22.68 -0.38 -4.38
N GLU A 226 22.20 -1.61 -4.19
CA GLU A 226 23.07 -2.73 -3.80
C GLU A 226 24.18 -3.00 -4.82
N LEU A 227 23.81 -3.08 -6.11
CA LEU A 227 24.78 -3.21 -7.20
C LEU A 227 25.64 -1.94 -7.40
N SER A 228 25.32 -0.86 -6.70
CA SER A 228 26.13 0.35 -6.60
C SER A 228 27.09 0.35 -5.41
N GLY A 229 27.16 -0.76 -4.68
CA GLY A 229 28.10 -0.97 -3.57
C GLY A 229 27.53 -0.62 -2.20
N TRP A 230 26.24 -0.30 -2.10
CA TRP A 230 25.60 -0.03 -0.82
C TRP A 230 25.30 -1.34 -0.09
N ARG A 231 25.51 -1.37 1.23
CA ARG A 231 25.08 -2.50 2.06
C ARG A 231 23.55 -2.52 2.13
N GLU A 232 22.95 -3.69 2.10
CA GLU A 232 21.49 -3.91 2.23
C GLU A 232 20.88 -3.09 3.37
N THR A 233 21.48 -3.17 4.56
CA THR A 233 21.01 -2.42 5.75
C THR A 233 21.00 -0.90 5.57
N VAL A 234 21.93 -0.36 4.77
CA VAL A 234 21.98 1.07 4.46
C VAL A 234 20.89 1.45 3.47
N VAL A 235 20.65 0.62 2.45
CA VAL A 235 19.55 0.81 1.49
C VAL A 235 18.22 0.79 2.21
N THR A 236 17.96 -0.24 3.02
CA THR A 236 16.74 -0.37 3.82
C THR A 236 16.56 0.84 4.74
N ALA A 237 17.59 1.25 5.48
CA ALA A 237 17.49 2.40 6.38
C ALA A 237 17.19 3.71 5.62
N ALA A 238 17.86 3.97 4.49
CA ALA A 238 17.64 5.17 3.69
C ALA A 238 16.22 5.24 3.12
N PHE A 239 15.68 4.11 2.67
CA PHE A 239 14.34 4.04 2.09
C PHE A 239 13.28 4.21 3.18
N ILE A 240 13.44 3.57 4.34
CA ILE A 240 12.55 3.77 5.50
C ILE A 240 12.58 5.24 5.95
N MET A 241 13.76 5.85 6.06
CA MET A 241 13.87 7.27 6.42
C MET A 241 13.18 8.18 5.41
N THR A 242 13.29 7.88 4.12
CA THR A 242 12.57 8.59 3.06
C THR A 242 11.06 8.44 3.23
N ALA A 243 10.56 7.23 3.49
CA ALA A 243 9.15 6.97 3.73
C ALA A 243 8.63 7.76 4.95
N VAL A 244 9.38 7.77 6.06
CA VAL A 244 9.03 8.51 7.28
C VAL A 244 8.95 10.01 7.00
N VAL A 245 10.01 10.59 6.43
CA VAL A 245 10.09 12.05 6.20
C VAL A 245 8.98 12.51 5.26
N ILE A 246 8.80 11.82 4.13
CA ILE A 246 7.81 12.24 3.13
C ILE A 246 6.38 12.02 3.65
N ALA A 247 6.08 10.89 4.31
CA ALA A 247 4.75 10.66 4.86
C ALA A 247 4.41 11.67 5.95
N ALA A 248 5.34 11.97 6.85
CA ALA A 248 5.16 12.96 7.91
C ALA A 248 4.98 14.38 7.34
N ALA A 249 5.86 14.80 6.41
CA ALA A 249 5.77 16.10 5.77
C ALA A 249 4.45 16.27 5.01
N THR A 250 4.04 15.24 4.25
CA THR A 250 2.76 15.20 3.53
C THR A 250 1.59 15.34 4.50
N TRP A 251 1.59 14.59 5.60
CA TRP A 251 0.48 14.64 6.54
C TRP A 251 0.39 15.98 7.26
N VAL A 252 1.51 16.55 7.72
CA VAL A 252 1.54 17.85 8.41
C VAL A 252 1.10 18.98 7.48
N THR A 253 1.58 18.99 6.24
CA THR A 253 1.19 20.00 5.24
C THR A 253 -0.28 19.86 4.84
N TRP A 254 -0.76 18.63 4.64
CA TRP A 254 -2.17 18.36 4.37
C TRP A 254 -3.08 18.77 5.53
N TRP A 255 -2.72 18.42 6.77
CA TRP A 255 -3.47 18.79 7.97
C TRP A 255 -3.55 20.30 8.13
N SER A 256 -2.41 20.99 8.09
CA SER A 256 -2.33 22.44 8.29
C SER A 256 -3.13 23.22 7.25
N THR A 257 -3.05 22.82 5.98
CA THR A 257 -3.83 23.44 4.89
C THR A 257 -5.32 23.16 5.02
N THR A 258 -5.70 21.93 5.40
CA THR A 258 -7.12 21.56 5.55
C THR A 258 -7.78 22.22 6.74
N VAL A 259 -7.09 22.29 7.89
CA VAL A 259 -7.56 23.05 9.06
C VAL A 259 -7.69 24.53 8.74
N ARG A 260 -6.73 25.09 8.00
CA ARG A 260 -6.80 26.50 7.59
C ARG A 260 -7.98 26.77 6.67
N ALA A 261 -8.22 25.90 5.68
CA ALA A 261 -9.36 26.02 4.78
C ALA A 261 -10.69 25.96 5.53
N ALA A 262 -10.84 25.03 6.48
CA ALA A 262 -12.05 24.87 7.29
C ALA A 262 -12.35 26.06 8.22
N ARG A 263 -11.34 26.89 8.57
CA ARG A 263 -11.55 28.13 9.34
C ARG A 263 -12.02 29.31 8.48
N LEU A 264 -11.83 29.23 7.16
CA LEU A 264 -12.14 30.31 6.22
C LEU A 264 -13.49 30.10 5.51
N SER A 265 -14.07 28.91 5.61
CA SER A 265 -15.42 28.54 5.13
C SER A 265 -16.47 28.76 6.20
#